data_AF-X0RWP0-F1
#
_entry.id   AF-X0RWP0-F1
#
_cell.length_a   1.000
_cell.length_b   1.000
_cell.length_c   1.000
_cell.angle_alpha   90.00
_cell.angle_beta   90.00
_cell.angle_gamma   90.00
#
_symmetry.space_group_name_H-M   'P 1'
#
loop_
_entity.id
_entity.type
_entity.pdbx_description
1 polymer ?
#
loop_
_entity_poly.entity_id
_entity_poly.type
_entity_poly.pdbx_seq_one_letter_code
_entity_poly.pdbx_strand_id
1 'polypeptide(L)' 'MIREPLIFEISERGKRAFSLPELDVPSKKDILRNLPVRDEVEGFPQVSEVEIVRHFTRLSQTNHCID' A
#
# COMPACT_ATOMS: atom_id res chain seq x y z
N MET A 1 -19.78 -6.86 18.11
CA MET A 1 -19.40 -6.33 16.78
C MET A 1 -17.89 -6.37 16.72
N ILE A 2 -17.31 -7.11 15.78
CA ILE A 2 -15.85 -7.18 15.62
C ILE A 2 -15.43 -5.94 14.84
N ARG A 3 -14.57 -5.10 15.44
CA ARG A 3 -13.97 -3.94 14.79
C ARG A 3 -13.01 -4.42 13.69
N GLU A 4 -13.06 -3.82 12.50
CA GLU A 4 -12.01 -4.00 11.48
C GLU A 4 -10.72 -3.33 11.99
N PRO A 5 -9.58 -4.04 12.07
CA PRO A 5 -8.31 -3.46 12.50
C PRO A 5 -7.84 -2.34 11.56
N LEU A 6 -7.03 -1.40 12.05
CA LEU A 6 -6.31 -0.46 11.19
C LEU A 6 -5.40 -1.24 10.25
N ILE A 7 -5.20 -0.73 9.03
CA ILE A 7 -4.26 -1.34 8.08
C ILE A 7 -2.83 -1.45 8.65
N PHE A 8 -2.45 -0.57 9.58
CA PHE A 8 -1.16 -0.62 10.30
C PHE A 8 -1.07 -1.78 11.30
N GLU A 9 -2.20 -2.23 11.86
CA GLU A 9 -2.26 -3.40 12.76
C GLU A 9 -2.18 -4.73 11.95
N ILE A 10 -2.50 -4.69 10.65
CA ILE A 10 -2.37 -5.82 9.71
C ILE A 10 -0.96 -5.89 9.11
N SER A 11 -0.28 -4.75 9.03
CA SER A 11 1.00 -4.57 8.36
C SER A 11 2.11 -5.48 8.91
N GLU A 12 2.90 -6.07 8.01
CA GLU A 12 4.07 -6.87 8.37
C GLU A 12 5.22 -6.60 7.38
N ARG A 13 6.45 -6.51 7.91
CA ARG A 13 7.63 -6.18 7.11
C ARG A 13 7.82 -7.16 5.96
N GLY A 14 8.04 -6.62 4.76
CA GLY A 14 8.32 -7.36 3.53
C GLY A 14 7.11 -7.68 2.68
N LYS A 15 5.89 -7.56 3.21
CA LYS A 15 4.66 -7.77 2.43
C LYS A 15 4.52 -6.71 1.34
N ARG A 16 4.02 -7.15 0.19
CA ARG A 16 3.77 -6.30 -0.98
C ARG A 16 2.41 -6.65 -1.58
N ALA A 17 1.66 -5.62 -1.94
CA ALA A 17 0.33 -5.78 -2.52
C ALA A 17 0.35 -5.92 -4.04
N PHE A 18 1.44 -5.53 -4.68
CA PHE A 18 1.55 -5.59 -6.13
C PHE A 18 3.00 -5.91 -6.51
N SER A 19 3.14 -6.57 -7.66
CA SER A 19 4.41 -6.69 -8.37
C SER A 19 4.29 -5.86 -9.64
N LEU A 20 5.19 -4.89 -9.81
CA LEU A 20 5.33 -4.24 -11.10
C LEU A 20 6.03 -5.21 -12.07
N PRO A 21 5.70 -5.18 -13.37
CA PRO A 21 6.48 -5.90 -14.37
C PRO A 21 7.92 -5.37 -14.40
N GLU A 22 8.82 -6.17 -14.96
CA GLU A 22 10.19 -5.71 -15.24
C GLU A 22 10.16 -4.52 -16.21
N LEU A 23 11.17 -3.65 -16.11
CA LEU A 23 11.31 -2.52 -17.03
C LEU A 23 11.57 -3.04 -18.45
N ASP A 24 10.80 -2.53 -19.40
CA ASP A 24 10.99 -2.75 -20.83
C ASP A 24 12.12 -1.87 -21.43
N VAL A 25 12.71 -1.00 -20.60
CA VAL A 25 13.77 -0.06 -20.96
C VAL A 25 14.93 -0.12 -19.96
N PRO A 26 16.14 0.30 -20.37
CA PRO A 26 17.28 0.36 -19.44
C PRO A 26 17.00 1.27 -18.23
N SER A 27 17.26 0.74 -17.03
CA SER A 27 17.15 1.52 -15.79
C SER A 27 18.18 2.65 -15.77
N LYS A 28 17.72 3.88 -15.50
CA LYS A 28 18.59 5.07 -15.38
C LYS A 28 18.30 5.81 -14.08
N LYS A 29 18.91 5.36 -12.98
CA LYS A 29 18.75 5.96 -11.63
C LYS A 29 19.25 7.41 -11.57
N ASP A 30 20.22 7.77 -12.40
CA ASP A 30 20.83 9.11 -12.40
C ASP A 30 19.93 10.21 -12.99
N ILE A 31 18.78 9.87 -13.59
CA ILE A 31 17.84 10.87 -14.13
C ILE A 31 17.38 11.84 -13.04
N LEU A 32 17.33 11.39 -11.79
CA LEU A 32 16.86 12.18 -10.65
C LEU A 32 17.98 12.85 -9.85
N ARG A 33 19.25 12.75 -10.28
CA ARG A 33 20.45 13.05 -9.46
C ARG A 33 20.53 14.47 -8.88
N ASN A 34 19.79 15.43 -9.42
CA ASN A 34 19.76 16.82 -8.94
C ASN A 34 18.36 17.30 -8.57
N LEU A 35 17.40 16.39 -8.47
CA LEU A 35 16.04 16.70 -8.06
C LEU A 35 15.89 16.42 -6.56
N PRO A 36 15.07 17.19 -5.84
CA PRO A 36 14.70 16.86 -4.47
C PRO A 36 13.84 15.59 -4.49
N VAL A 37 14.46 14.44 -4.15
CA VAL A 37 13.77 13.16 -4.00
C VAL A 37 13.55 12.91 -2.51
N ARG A 38 12.33 12.52 -2.15
CA ARG A 38 11.97 12.17 -0.77
C ARG A 38 12.41 10.74 -0.46
N ASP A 39 12.82 10.49 0.77
CA ASP A 39 13.08 9.15 1.30
C ASP A 39 11.78 8.32 1.44
N GLU A 40 11.89 7.06 1.88
CA GLU A 40 10.72 6.20 2.15
C GLU A 40 9.79 6.80 3.23
N VAL A 41 8.51 6.39 3.26
CA VAL A 41 7.58 6.84 4.32
C VAL A 41 7.83 5.94 5.53
N GLU A 42 8.30 6.50 6.63
CA GLU A 42 8.39 5.75 7.88
C GLU A 42 6.98 5.28 8.31
N GLY A 43 6.87 4.00 8.67
CA GLY A 43 5.60 3.41 9.11
C GLY A 43 4.57 3.15 8.01
N PHE A 44 4.96 3.20 6.72
CA PHE A 44 4.03 2.82 5.64
C PHE A 44 3.57 1.37 5.79
N PRO A 45 2.26 1.07 5.65
CA PRO A 45 1.76 -0.27 5.82
C PRO A 45 2.27 -1.18 4.70
N GLN A 46 2.79 -2.34 5.09
CA GLN A 46 3.25 -3.40 4.22
C GLN A 46 2.25 -4.55 4.33
N VAL A 47 1.42 -4.72 3.32
CA VAL A 47 0.30 -5.68 3.29
C VAL A 47 0.24 -6.36 1.92
N SER A 48 -0.24 -7.60 1.89
CA SER A 48 -0.49 -8.35 0.66
C SER A 48 -1.77 -7.88 -0.05
N GLU A 49 -1.93 -8.24 -1.33
CA GLU A 49 -3.10 -7.88 -2.12
C GLU A 49 -4.40 -8.37 -1.46
N VAL A 50 -4.41 -9.63 -0.99
CA VAL A 50 -5.56 -10.24 -0.34
C VAL A 50 -5.94 -9.50 0.95
N GLU A 51 -4.95 -9.06 1.73
CA GLU A 51 -5.19 -8.27 2.95
C GLU A 51 -5.77 -6.90 2.63
N ILE A 52 -5.26 -6.20 1.61
CA ILE A 52 -5.81 -4.92 1.15
C ILE A 52 -7.27 -5.08 0.73
N VAL A 53 -7.57 -6.05 -0.14
CA VAL A 53 -8.92 -6.28 -0.66
C VAL A 53 -9.87 -6.60 0.48
N ARG A 54 -9.50 -7.50 1.39
CA ARG A 54 -10.33 -7.85 2.55
C ARG A 54 -10.55 -6.67 3.48
N HIS A 55 -9.50 -5.87 3.73
CA HIS A 55 -9.59 -4.71 4.61
C HIS A 55 -10.59 -3.68 4.09
N PHE A 56 -10.42 -3.23 2.85
CA PHE A 56 -11.32 -2.22 2.27
C PHE A 56 -12.72 -2.76 1.98
N THR A 57 -12.88 -4.06 1.71
CA THR A 57 -14.21 -4.68 1.58
C THR A 57 -14.95 -4.73 2.92
N ARG A 58 -14.26 -4.97 4.03
CA ARG A 58 -14.88 -4.95 5.37
C ARG A 58 -15.18 -3.53 5.83
N LEU A 59 -14.28 -2.58 5.57
CA LEU A 59 -14.53 -1.17 5.83
C LEU A 59 -15.75 -0.64 5.05
N SER A 60 -15.91 -1.01 3.78
CA SER A 60 -17.04 -0.51 2.98
C SER A 60 -18.41 -0.93 3.53
N GLN A 61 -18.51 -2.09 4.20
CA GLN A 61 -19.74 -2.54 4.87
C GLN A 61 -20.14 -1.68 6.08
N THR A 62 -19.21 -0.88 6.58
CA THR A 62 -19.46 0.09 7.67
C THR A 62 -19.79 1.49 7.17
N ASN A 63 -19.69 1.73 5.86
CA ASN A 63 -20.09 3.00 5.28
C ASN A 63 -21.61 3.09 5.25
N HIS A 64 -22.16 4.21 5.73
CA HIS A 64 -23.57 4.54 5.56
C HIS A 64 -23.70 5.51 4.39
N CYS A 65 -24.49 5.13 3.39
CA CYS A 65 -24.97 6.06 2.37
C CYS A 65 -26.38 6.47 2.78
N ILE A 66 -26.57 7.74 3.11
CA ILE A 66 -27.90 8.32 3.28
C ILE A 66 -28.25 8.86 1.90
N ASP A 67 -29.18 8.18 1.22
CA ASP A 67 -29.88 8.74 0.07
C ASP A 67 -31.10 9.53 0.58
#